data_AF-A0AA36MF88-F1
#
_entry.id   AF-A0AA36MF88-F1
#
_cell.length_a   1.000
_cell.length_b   1.000
_cell.length_c   1.000
_cell.angle_alpha   90.00
_cell.angle_beta   90.00
_cell.angle_gamma   90.00
#
_symmetry.space_group_name_H-M   'P 1'
#
loop_
_entity.id
_entity.type
_entity.pdbx_description
1 polymer ?
#
loop_
_entity_poly.entity_id
_entity_poly.type
_entity_poly.pdbx_seq_one_letter_code
_entity_poly.pdbx_strand_id
1 'polypeptide(L)'
;MRCHYEVLEVPRDADDETIKKAYRKLALKWHPDKNPDRIEECTKYFALLQAAYEVLSDPHEKAFYDRHRESILKGGFDGEYKQDSLDLFQFFTTSCYKGFDGEKSFYNVYRNVFDSLANEDYDFVDDPSVRYPTFGDASSDYDTVVGPFYGFWSSFCTARSFAWLDKYDIRQANNRYELRQIEAENKKYRDAGKAERNEQIRELVAFVRKRDPRVKAYRELLEKRQEEAKRKQEENRKQQILKNQELISAYHENEHVQAAHRAHLEQLTLQLAEEETASEGEDEDGEALPYCVVCDKSFKTLNAKLNHENSKQHRKQLADLKKHMKEEDQVLFEEQLQAEASPEKAEGEKKGKKAKRRAKKKKAWDEDSDAEALNDGNEINEANGSEPRNSDTNGEPIADLGEKLADVSINTVDEHSGDEENIFLSAAKQNEKKKRRAEKKDNATVNEGAAASQQVSHPVDTGPKTDICHKCKEVFESRTKLFQHLKLTGHATIKGPPPPPPKNKKGRRK
;
A
#
# COMPACT_ATOMS: atom_id res chain seq x y z
N MET A 1 26.23 34.15 -23.80
CA MET A 1 25.77 33.96 -22.40
C MET A 1 26.96 34.17 -21.46
N ARG A 2 26.79 34.56 -20.18
CA ARG A 2 27.93 34.59 -19.21
C ARG A 2 27.91 33.33 -18.38
N CYS A 3 29.07 32.79 -18.00
CA CYS A 3 29.13 31.60 -17.15
C CYS A 3 28.65 31.92 -15.72
N HIS A 4 27.87 31.03 -15.10
CA HIS A 4 27.41 31.24 -13.73
C HIS A 4 28.56 31.41 -12.71
N TYR A 5 29.66 30.66 -12.87
CA TYR A 5 30.88 30.82 -12.05
C TYR A 5 31.54 32.21 -12.24
N GLU A 6 31.55 32.75 -13.46
CA GLU A 6 32.09 34.09 -13.76
C GLU A 6 31.19 35.19 -13.18
N VAL A 7 29.86 35.02 -13.24
CA VAL A 7 28.87 35.95 -12.67
C VAL A 7 29.00 36.02 -11.15
N LEU A 8 29.29 34.90 -10.48
CA LEU A 8 29.54 34.81 -9.04
C LEU A 8 31.01 35.10 -8.62
N GLU A 9 31.91 35.42 -9.55
CA GLU A 9 33.34 35.68 -9.28
C GLU A 9 34.05 34.52 -8.53
N VAL A 10 33.70 33.26 -8.82
CA VAL A 10 34.24 32.04 -8.15
C VAL A 10 34.97 31.08 -9.12
N PRO A 11 35.94 30.29 -8.65
CA PRO A 11 36.51 29.19 -9.43
C PRO A 11 35.46 28.08 -9.68
N ARG A 12 35.76 27.15 -10.59
CA ARG A 12 34.86 26.03 -10.92
C ARG A 12 34.78 25.01 -9.79
N ASP A 13 35.93 24.72 -9.17
CA ASP A 13 36.08 23.82 -8.03
C ASP A 13 35.62 24.46 -6.69
N ALA A 14 34.67 25.40 -6.77
CA ALA A 14 34.13 26.11 -5.63
C ALA A 14 33.16 25.25 -4.83
N ASP A 15 33.45 25.07 -3.54
CA ASP A 15 32.53 24.46 -2.56
C ASP A 15 31.25 25.31 -2.42
N ASP A 16 30.14 24.66 -2.10
CA ASP A 16 28.82 25.30 -1.97
C ASP A 16 28.81 26.43 -0.92
N GLU A 17 29.64 26.33 0.13
CA GLU A 17 29.88 27.41 1.07
C GLU A 17 30.49 28.65 0.43
N THR A 18 31.46 28.48 -0.48
CA THR A 18 32.15 29.59 -1.14
C THR A 18 31.22 30.28 -2.14
N ILE A 19 30.43 29.50 -2.89
CA ILE A 19 29.34 29.98 -3.77
C ILE A 19 28.33 30.80 -2.95
N LYS A 20 27.89 30.29 -1.79
CA LYS A 20 26.96 30.99 -0.88
C LYS A 20 27.56 32.23 -0.19
N LYS A 21 28.88 32.29 0.02
CA LYS A 21 29.59 33.47 0.54
C LYS A 21 29.74 34.54 -0.56
N ALA A 22 30.12 34.13 -1.78
CA ALA A 22 30.25 35.02 -2.93
C ALA A 22 28.92 35.65 -3.35
N TYR A 23 27.85 34.84 -3.46
CA TYR A 23 26.50 35.34 -3.75
C TYR A 23 26.06 36.43 -2.76
N ARG A 24 26.19 36.19 -1.44
CA ARG A 24 25.81 37.19 -0.41
C ARG A 24 26.61 38.49 -0.54
N LYS A 25 27.91 38.41 -0.84
CA LYS A 25 28.78 39.58 -1.05
C LYS A 25 28.38 40.38 -2.29
N LEU A 26 28.11 39.69 -3.42
CA LEU A 26 27.75 40.32 -4.68
C LEU A 26 26.31 40.85 -4.70
N ALA A 27 25.37 40.13 -4.08
CA ALA A 27 23.99 40.59 -3.90
C ALA A 27 23.93 41.91 -3.12
N LEU A 28 24.73 42.06 -2.06
CA LEU A 28 24.85 43.33 -1.32
C LEU A 28 25.49 44.45 -2.14
N LYS A 29 26.51 44.13 -2.97
CA LYS A 29 27.18 45.10 -3.85
C LYS A 29 26.26 45.63 -4.94
N TRP A 30 25.44 44.76 -5.53
CA TRP A 30 24.56 45.07 -6.68
C TRP A 30 23.08 45.25 -6.28
N HIS A 31 22.79 45.45 -4.99
CA HIS A 31 21.42 45.71 -4.54
C HIS A 31 20.93 47.09 -5.04
N PRO A 32 19.72 47.22 -5.60
CA PRO A 32 19.24 48.49 -6.15
C PRO A 32 19.13 49.60 -5.09
N ASP A 33 18.71 49.27 -3.86
CA ASP A 33 18.63 50.20 -2.72
C ASP A 33 19.99 50.84 -2.34
N LYS A 34 21.11 50.14 -2.60
CA LYS A 34 22.46 50.64 -2.34
C LYS A 34 23.06 51.41 -3.51
N ASN A 35 22.41 51.39 -4.67
CA ASN A 35 22.91 51.99 -5.92
C ASN A 35 21.79 52.79 -6.61
N PRO A 36 21.24 53.84 -5.98
CA PRO A 36 20.11 54.62 -6.53
C PRO A 36 20.42 55.26 -7.89
N ASP A 37 21.68 55.53 -8.19
CA ASP A 37 22.12 56.13 -9.46
C ASP A 37 22.14 55.14 -10.64
N ARG A 38 22.04 53.83 -10.37
CA ARG A 38 22.24 52.74 -11.37
C ARG A 38 21.23 51.60 -11.21
N ILE A 39 20.00 51.93 -10.79
CA ILE A 39 18.95 50.95 -10.48
C ILE A 39 18.76 49.91 -11.58
N GLU A 40 18.63 50.32 -12.85
CA GLU A 40 18.38 49.38 -13.95
C GLU A 40 19.47 48.33 -14.17
N GLU A 41 20.74 48.73 -14.20
CA GLU A 41 21.85 47.79 -14.40
C GLU A 41 22.04 46.90 -13.17
N CYS A 42 21.90 47.48 -11.97
CA CYS A 42 21.92 46.73 -10.72
C CYS A 42 20.81 45.67 -10.70
N THR A 43 19.58 46.00 -11.08
CA THR A 43 18.47 45.03 -11.18
C THR A 43 18.76 43.93 -12.21
N LYS A 44 19.29 44.28 -13.39
CA LYS A 44 19.67 43.29 -14.43
C LYS A 44 20.79 42.37 -13.94
N TYR A 45 21.82 42.90 -13.28
CA TYR A 45 22.94 42.13 -12.76
C TYR A 45 22.55 41.28 -11.53
N PHE A 46 21.69 41.80 -10.66
CA PHE A 46 21.13 41.10 -9.51
C PHE A 46 20.30 39.88 -9.94
N ALA A 47 19.47 40.02 -10.98
CA ALA A 47 18.74 38.90 -11.56
C ALA A 47 19.67 37.81 -12.11
N LEU A 48 20.79 38.20 -12.76
CA LEU A 48 21.81 37.25 -13.22
C LEU A 48 22.56 36.57 -12.06
N LEU A 49 22.89 37.31 -10.99
CA LEU A 49 23.48 36.76 -9.76
C LEU A 49 22.56 35.74 -9.09
N GLN A 50 21.26 36.05 -9.00
CA GLN A 50 20.26 35.18 -8.43
C GLN A 50 20.10 33.89 -9.25
N ALA A 51 19.98 33.99 -10.58
CA ALA A 51 19.91 32.82 -11.46
C ALA A 51 21.19 31.95 -11.39
N ALA A 52 22.37 32.58 -11.36
CA ALA A 52 23.65 31.87 -11.22
C ALA A 52 23.78 31.15 -9.88
N TYR A 53 23.33 31.77 -8.78
CA TYR A 53 23.29 31.14 -7.47
C TYR A 53 22.27 29.98 -7.42
N GLU A 54 21.08 30.18 -7.99
CA GLU A 54 20.02 29.17 -8.01
C GLU A 54 20.51 27.85 -8.63
N VAL A 55 21.08 27.92 -9.84
CA VAL A 55 21.63 26.77 -10.58
C VAL A 55 22.83 26.14 -9.86
N LEU A 56 23.78 26.94 -9.36
CA LEU A 56 25.01 26.42 -8.73
C LEU A 56 24.82 25.98 -7.27
N SER A 57 23.69 26.30 -6.64
CA SER A 57 23.39 25.91 -5.25
C SER A 57 22.71 24.55 -5.10
N ASP A 58 22.11 24.01 -6.17
CA ASP A 58 21.54 22.66 -6.18
C ASP A 58 22.55 21.71 -6.85
N PRO A 59 23.02 20.64 -6.15
CA PRO A 59 23.98 19.69 -6.72
C PRO A 59 23.54 19.06 -8.05
N HIS A 60 22.23 18.86 -8.27
CA HIS A 60 21.70 18.29 -9.51
C HIS A 60 21.73 19.31 -10.65
N GLU A 61 21.33 20.56 -10.38
CA GLU A 61 21.35 21.63 -11.39
C GLU A 61 22.79 22.06 -11.72
N LYS A 62 23.70 22.07 -10.73
CA LYS A 62 25.15 22.24 -10.90
C LYS A 62 25.73 21.14 -11.79
N ALA A 63 25.48 19.87 -11.50
CA ALA A 63 25.98 18.75 -12.32
C ALA A 63 25.41 18.74 -13.74
N PHE A 64 24.15 19.15 -13.95
CA PHE A 64 23.59 19.34 -15.28
C PHE A 64 24.24 20.52 -16.02
N TYR A 65 24.41 21.66 -15.34
CA TYR A 65 25.06 22.84 -15.91
C TYR A 65 26.51 22.54 -16.28
N ASP A 66 27.27 21.86 -15.43
CA ASP A 66 28.67 21.51 -15.70
C ASP A 66 28.80 20.54 -16.89
N ARG A 67 27.89 19.55 -17.01
CA ARG A 67 27.83 18.64 -18.18
C ARG A 67 27.57 19.38 -19.50
N HIS A 68 26.70 20.39 -19.49
CA HIS A 68 26.24 21.07 -20.70
C HIS A 68 26.80 22.49 -20.91
N ARG A 69 27.71 22.93 -20.03
CA ARG A 69 28.26 24.30 -19.98
C ARG A 69 28.77 24.79 -21.34
N GLU A 70 29.40 23.92 -22.11
CA GLU A 70 30.00 24.29 -23.39
C GLU A 70 28.94 24.61 -24.45
N SER A 71 27.88 23.79 -24.56
CA SER A 71 26.70 24.10 -25.40
C SER A 71 25.99 25.38 -24.95
N ILE A 72 25.78 25.54 -23.64
CA ILE A 72 25.12 26.72 -23.05
C ILE A 72 25.90 28.01 -23.36
N LEU A 73 27.24 27.96 -23.34
CA LEU A 73 28.07 29.14 -23.55
C LEU A 73 28.36 29.46 -25.02
N LYS A 74 28.50 28.45 -25.90
CA LYS A 74 28.65 28.67 -27.34
C LYS A 74 27.40 29.26 -28.00
N GLY A 75 26.21 29.00 -27.45
CA GLY A 75 24.97 29.57 -27.97
C GLY A 75 24.53 28.90 -29.27
N GLY A 76 24.57 27.57 -29.29
CA GLY A 76 24.30 26.75 -30.46
C GLY A 76 25.42 25.75 -30.74
N PHE A 77 25.06 24.66 -31.40
CA PHE A 77 25.97 23.61 -31.83
C PHE A 77 26.77 24.12 -33.05
N ASP A 78 28.10 24.24 -32.96
CA ASP A 78 28.99 24.54 -34.10
C ASP A 78 29.14 23.32 -35.03
N GLY A 79 28.02 22.77 -35.48
CA GLY A 79 27.92 21.72 -36.49
C GLY A 79 27.19 22.27 -37.70
N GLU A 80 27.64 21.90 -38.90
CA GLU A 80 27.25 22.47 -40.20
C GLU A 80 25.79 22.21 -40.62
N TYR A 81 24.96 21.68 -39.71
CA TYR A 81 23.55 21.38 -39.91
C TYR A 81 22.70 22.20 -38.94
N LYS A 82 22.11 23.29 -39.44
CA LYS A 82 20.98 23.96 -38.76
C LYS A 82 19.81 22.99 -38.72
N GLN A 83 19.66 22.29 -37.62
CA GLN A 83 18.43 21.59 -37.32
C GLN A 83 17.44 22.61 -36.74
N ASP A 84 16.21 22.65 -37.25
CA ASP A 84 15.08 23.46 -36.72
C ASP A 84 14.60 22.99 -35.32
N SER A 85 15.49 22.36 -34.56
CA SER A 85 15.21 21.84 -33.22
C SER A 85 15.35 22.95 -32.19
N LEU A 86 14.37 23.07 -31.31
CA LEU A 86 14.40 24.04 -30.22
C LEU A 86 15.56 23.76 -29.27
N ASP A 87 16.40 24.78 -29.08
CA ASP A 87 17.49 24.79 -28.10
C ASP A 87 16.91 24.97 -26.68
N LEU A 88 16.80 23.85 -25.97
CA LEU A 88 16.19 23.80 -24.64
C LEU A 88 17.04 24.50 -23.58
N PHE A 89 18.36 24.63 -23.79
CA PHE A 89 19.29 25.18 -22.80
C PHE A 89 18.99 26.63 -22.42
N GLN A 90 18.39 27.40 -23.34
CA GLN A 90 17.96 28.78 -23.09
C GLN A 90 16.85 28.87 -22.02
N PHE A 91 16.03 27.83 -21.90
CA PHE A 91 14.86 27.78 -21.01
C PHE A 91 15.16 27.21 -19.61
N PHE A 92 16.38 26.71 -19.38
CA PHE A 92 16.90 26.34 -18.04
C PHE A 92 17.35 27.55 -17.19
N THR A 93 17.03 28.78 -17.61
CA THR A 93 17.36 29.98 -16.84
C THR A 93 16.11 30.71 -16.36
N THR A 94 16.13 31.13 -15.08
CA THR A 94 15.08 31.95 -14.46
C THR A 94 14.91 33.32 -15.16
N SER A 95 15.84 33.70 -16.04
CA SER A 95 15.75 34.88 -16.92
C SER A 95 14.89 34.71 -18.19
N CYS A 96 14.44 33.49 -18.54
CA CYS A 96 13.68 33.27 -19.77
C CYS A 96 12.22 33.75 -19.70
N TYR A 97 11.67 33.91 -18.49
CA TYR A 97 10.34 34.47 -18.23
C TYR A 97 10.41 35.69 -17.31
N LYS A 98 9.41 36.57 -17.37
CA LYS A 98 9.31 37.76 -16.52
C LYS A 98 8.02 37.71 -15.69
N GLY A 99 8.13 37.15 -14.50
CA GLY A 99 7.00 36.98 -13.59
C GLY A 99 5.99 35.92 -14.04
N PHE A 100 4.85 35.87 -13.36
CA PHE A 100 3.78 34.91 -13.62
C PHE A 100 2.61 35.50 -14.41
N ASP A 101 2.48 36.83 -14.43
CA ASP A 101 1.42 37.56 -15.14
C ASP A 101 1.97 38.37 -16.32
N GLY A 102 1.26 38.36 -17.45
CA GLY A 102 1.58 39.12 -18.66
C GLY A 102 2.04 38.27 -19.85
N GLU A 103 2.41 38.93 -20.96
CA GLU A 103 2.73 38.29 -22.24
C GLU A 103 3.90 37.32 -22.15
N LYS A 104 5.00 37.73 -21.48
CA LYS A 104 6.20 36.90 -21.22
C LYS A 104 6.16 36.23 -19.84
N SER A 105 4.95 35.84 -19.40
CA SER A 105 4.74 35.04 -18.20
C SER A 105 5.41 33.67 -18.30
N PHE A 106 5.74 33.10 -17.14
CA PHE A 106 6.14 31.70 -16.98
C PHE A 106 5.28 30.74 -17.82
N TYR A 107 3.95 30.88 -17.74
CA TYR A 107 3.00 29.99 -18.40
C TYR A 107 3.06 30.07 -19.92
N ASN A 108 3.11 31.27 -20.50
CA ASN A 108 3.18 31.42 -21.95
C ASN A 108 4.53 30.96 -22.52
N VAL A 109 5.64 31.27 -21.83
CA VAL A 109 6.98 30.85 -22.27
C VAL A 109 7.08 29.33 -22.31
N TYR A 110 6.75 28.64 -21.21
CA TYR A 110 6.85 27.18 -21.17
C TYR A 110 5.78 26.46 -21.99
N ARG A 111 4.55 27.02 -22.10
CA ARG A 111 3.55 26.50 -23.05
C ARG A 111 4.10 26.46 -24.48
N ASN A 112 4.62 27.58 -24.98
CA ASN A 112 5.17 27.65 -26.32
C ASN A 112 6.33 26.66 -26.53
N VAL A 113 7.20 26.48 -25.53
CA VAL A 113 8.30 25.49 -25.56
C VAL A 113 7.77 24.06 -25.68
N PHE A 114 6.78 23.67 -24.86
CA PHE A 114 6.22 22.31 -24.89
C PHE A 114 5.34 22.07 -26.13
N ASP A 115 4.64 23.09 -26.62
CA ASP A 115 3.88 23.01 -27.88
C ASP A 115 4.83 22.87 -29.08
N SER A 116 5.95 23.61 -29.13
CA SER A 116 7.00 23.41 -30.13
C SER A 116 7.62 22.02 -30.05
N LEU A 117 7.90 21.50 -28.85
CA LEU A 117 8.40 20.13 -28.66
C LEU A 117 7.39 19.06 -29.09
N ALA A 118 6.09 19.27 -28.84
CA ALA A 118 5.05 18.37 -29.30
C ALA A 118 4.96 18.37 -30.83
N ASN A 119 5.03 19.54 -31.46
CA ASN A 119 5.02 19.67 -32.92
C ASN A 119 6.25 19.01 -33.58
N GLU A 120 7.45 19.17 -33.01
CA GLU A 120 8.67 18.46 -33.46
C GLU A 120 8.51 16.92 -33.48
N ASP A 121 7.64 16.37 -32.61
CA ASP A 121 7.43 14.93 -32.46
C ASP A 121 6.22 14.43 -33.25
N TYR A 122 5.14 15.22 -33.37
CA TYR A 122 3.96 14.88 -34.17
C TYR A 122 4.29 14.60 -35.65
N ASP A 123 5.28 15.27 -36.22
CA ASP A 123 5.79 15.00 -37.59
C ASP A 123 6.30 13.56 -37.77
N PHE A 124 6.52 12.82 -36.67
CA PHE A 124 7.02 11.45 -36.64
C PHE A 124 6.05 10.47 -35.93
N VAL A 125 4.83 10.90 -35.60
CA VAL A 125 3.78 10.04 -35.01
C VAL A 125 2.82 9.59 -36.10
N ASP A 126 2.75 8.27 -36.33
CA ASP A 126 1.94 7.67 -37.41
C ASP A 126 0.41 7.82 -37.21
N ASP A 127 -0.07 8.08 -35.99
CA ASP A 127 -1.50 8.25 -35.66
C ASP A 127 -1.86 9.73 -35.43
N PRO A 128 -2.60 10.36 -36.37
CA PRO A 128 -3.05 11.76 -36.24
C PRO A 128 -4.04 12.02 -35.09
N SER A 129 -4.49 10.98 -34.36
CA SER A 129 -5.39 11.07 -33.21
C SER A 129 -4.66 11.35 -31.90
N VAL A 130 -3.36 11.05 -31.82
CA VAL A 130 -2.55 11.22 -30.61
C VAL A 130 -2.43 12.70 -30.26
N ARG A 131 -2.77 13.08 -29.03
CA ARG A 131 -2.60 14.44 -28.51
C ARG A 131 -1.87 14.41 -27.18
N TYR A 132 -0.77 15.16 -27.09
CA TYR A 132 0.01 15.31 -25.88
C TYR A 132 -0.70 16.29 -24.92
N PRO A 133 -0.63 16.08 -23.59
CA PRO A 133 -1.16 17.02 -22.61
C PRO A 133 -0.52 18.41 -22.74
N THR A 134 -1.35 19.45 -22.63
CA THR A 134 -0.94 20.86 -22.72
C THR A 134 -0.54 21.42 -21.35
N PHE A 135 0.24 22.49 -21.32
CA PHE A 135 0.78 23.06 -20.07
C PHE A 135 -0.26 23.76 -19.16
N GLY A 136 -1.44 24.07 -19.71
CA GLY A 136 -2.46 24.89 -19.05
C GLY A 136 -2.03 26.35 -18.85
N ASP A 137 -2.74 27.03 -17.95
CA ASP A 137 -2.55 28.42 -17.52
C ASP A 137 -2.39 28.54 -15.99
N ALA A 138 -2.29 29.77 -15.48
CA ALA A 138 -2.12 30.04 -14.05
C ALA A 138 -3.28 29.51 -13.18
N SER A 139 -4.50 29.46 -13.74
CA SER A 139 -5.74 29.02 -13.08
C SER A 139 -6.04 27.53 -13.23
N SER A 140 -5.26 26.80 -14.04
CA SER A 140 -5.53 25.39 -14.34
C SER A 140 -5.37 24.51 -13.12
N ASP A 141 -6.37 23.65 -12.91
CA ASP A 141 -6.41 22.70 -11.80
C ASP A 141 -5.24 21.69 -11.86
N TYR A 142 -4.76 21.30 -10.68
CA TYR A 142 -3.61 20.42 -10.56
C TYR A 142 -3.94 18.98 -10.98
N ASP A 143 -5.09 18.43 -10.58
CA ASP A 143 -5.37 17.01 -10.77
C ASP A 143 -5.75 16.68 -12.21
N THR A 144 -6.48 17.58 -12.87
CA THR A 144 -7.01 17.38 -14.22
C THR A 144 -6.05 17.79 -15.35
N VAL A 145 -5.21 18.81 -15.15
CA VAL A 145 -4.32 19.36 -16.21
C VAL A 145 -2.85 19.20 -15.84
N VAL A 146 -2.43 19.77 -14.71
CA VAL A 146 -1.00 19.90 -14.38
C VAL A 146 -0.36 18.55 -14.03
N GLY A 147 -1.08 17.68 -13.33
CA GLY A 147 -0.67 16.33 -12.96
C GLY A 147 -0.46 15.42 -14.18
N PRO A 148 -1.48 15.25 -15.04
CA PRO A 148 -1.35 14.50 -16.31
C PRO A 148 -0.27 15.07 -17.22
N PHE A 149 -0.14 16.40 -17.31
CA PHE A 149 0.96 17.06 -18.01
C PHE A 149 2.33 16.59 -17.49
N TYR A 150 2.62 16.77 -16.20
CA TYR A 150 3.92 16.38 -15.66
C TYR A 150 4.13 14.85 -15.66
N GLY A 151 3.07 14.05 -15.56
CA GLY A 151 3.12 12.58 -15.69
C GLY A 151 3.61 12.13 -17.07
N PHE A 152 2.99 12.66 -18.13
CA PHE A 152 3.42 12.41 -19.51
C PHE A 152 4.83 12.96 -19.76
N TRP A 153 5.07 14.25 -19.50
CA TRP A 153 6.32 14.90 -19.90
C TRP A 153 7.54 14.44 -19.07
N SER A 154 7.35 13.96 -17.83
CA SER A 154 8.46 13.33 -17.07
C SER A 154 8.85 11.94 -17.57
N SER A 155 7.97 11.29 -18.34
CA SER A 155 8.23 9.99 -18.98
C SER A 155 8.44 10.09 -20.51
N PHE A 156 8.51 11.31 -21.04
CA PHE A 156 8.57 11.61 -22.48
C PHE A 156 9.63 10.82 -23.24
N CYS A 157 9.27 10.35 -24.44
CA CYS A 157 10.12 9.63 -25.37
C CYS A 157 9.86 10.11 -26.80
N THR A 158 10.85 10.74 -27.42
CA THR A 158 10.75 11.29 -28.79
C THR A 158 10.51 10.21 -29.86
N ALA A 159 9.48 10.42 -30.68
CA ALA A 159 9.17 9.68 -31.89
C ALA A 159 10.18 9.93 -33.03
N ARG A 160 10.84 11.10 -33.05
CA ARG A 160 11.83 11.51 -34.08
C ARG A 160 12.82 10.40 -34.43
N SER A 161 13.17 10.25 -35.71
CA SER A 161 13.92 9.08 -36.19
C SER A 161 15.40 9.05 -35.78
N PHE A 162 16.04 10.22 -35.64
CA PHE A 162 17.50 10.40 -35.45
C PHE A 162 18.38 9.77 -36.54
N ALA A 163 17.84 9.48 -37.73
CA ALA A 163 18.57 8.84 -38.83
C ALA A 163 19.81 9.62 -39.32
N TRP A 164 19.89 10.92 -39.06
CA TRP A 164 21.05 11.76 -39.35
C TRP A 164 22.28 11.48 -38.45
N LEU A 165 22.12 10.72 -37.37
CA LEU A 165 23.23 10.25 -36.53
C LEU A 165 23.83 8.91 -37.00
N ASP A 166 23.34 8.35 -38.10
CA ASP A 166 23.88 7.11 -38.69
C ASP A 166 25.29 7.38 -39.24
N LYS A 167 26.31 6.91 -38.51
CA LYS A 167 27.74 7.14 -38.81
C LYS A 167 28.24 6.34 -40.02
N TYR A 168 27.62 5.21 -40.31
CA TYR A 168 28.05 4.28 -41.36
C TYR A 168 26.95 4.14 -42.41
N ASP A 169 27.29 4.24 -43.70
CA ASP A 169 26.31 3.99 -44.76
C ASP A 169 26.02 2.49 -44.88
N ILE A 170 24.74 2.13 -44.69
CA ILE A 170 24.19 0.77 -44.82
C ILE A 170 24.54 0.16 -46.18
N ARG A 171 24.70 0.98 -47.24
CA ARG A 171 25.06 0.55 -48.59
C ARG A 171 26.51 0.09 -48.75
N GLN A 172 27.40 0.39 -47.81
CA GLN A 172 28.82 0.01 -47.86
C GLN A 172 29.10 -1.39 -47.27
N ALA A 173 28.08 -2.09 -46.77
CA ALA A 173 28.22 -3.44 -46.25
C ALA A 173 28.51 -4.45 -47.38
N ASN A 174 29.63 -5.20 -47.30
CA ASN A 174 29.96 -6.21 -48.31
C ASN A 174 29.15 -7.51 -48.13
N ASN A 175 28.71 -7.78 -46.90
CA ASN A 175 28.03 -9.01 -46.51
C ASN A 175 26.88 -8.75 -45.53
N ARG A 176 25.90 -9.66 -45.49
CA ARG A 176 24.76 -9.61 -44.55
C ARG A 176 25.19 -9.54 -43.06
N TYR A 177 26.37 -10.05 -42.72
CA TYR A 177 26.91 -9.97 -41.36
C TYR A 177 27.38 -8.53 -41.05
N GLU A 178 28.17 -7.92 -41.93
CA GLU A 178 28.62 -6.53 -41.83
C GLU A 178 27.42 -5.57 -41.83
N LEU A 179 26.41 -5.82 -42.67
CA LEU A 179 25.16 -5.06 -42.71
C LEU A 179 24.49 -5.00 -41.32
N ARG A 180 24.36 -6.15 -40.66
CA ARG A 180 23.79 -6.23 -39.30
C ARG A 180 24.65 -5.53 -38.25
N GLN A 181 25.98 -5.51 -38.42
CA GLN A 181 26.87 -4.77 -37.52
C GLN A 181 26.71 -3.26 -37.73
N ILE A 182 26.70 -2.79 -38.97
CA ILE A 182 26.46 -1.39 -39.35
C ILE A 182 25.08 -0.93 -38.85
N GLU A 183 24.01 -1.68 -39.10
CA GLU A 183 22.67 -1.39 -38.57
C GLU A 183 22.64 -1.34 -37.04
N ALA A 184 23.33 -2.27 -36.35
CA ALA A 184 23.40 -2.29 -34.89
C ALA A 184 24.24 -1.14 -34.32
N GLU A 185 25.29 -0.69 -35.00
CA GLU A 185 26.09 0.47 -34.59
C GLU A 185 25.37 1.78 -34.84
N ASN A 186 24.80 1.98 -36.03
CA ASN A 186 23.91 3.09 -36.33
C ASN A 186 22.76 3.17 -35.33
N LYS A 187 22.10 2.04 -35.02
CA LYS A 187 21.07 1.99 -33.98
C LYS A 187 21.59 2.47 -32.63
N LYS A 188 22.82 2.14 -32.20
CA LYS A 188 23.40 2.69 -30.96
C LYS A 188 23.56 4.21 -31.01
N TYR A 189 24.01 4.78 -32.13
CA TYR A 189 24.12 6.25 -32.28
C TYR A 189 22.75 6.93 -32.25
N ARG A 190 21.73 6.35 -32.92
CA ARG A 190 20.34 6.85 -32.86
C ARG A 190 19.73 6.73 -31.46
N ASP A 191 19.87 5.57 -30.83
CA ASP A 191 19.37 5.32 -29.47
C ASP A 191 20.06 6.26 -28.45
N ALA A 192 21.35 6.55 -28.63
CA ALA A 192 22.09 7.51 -27.82
C ALA A 192 21.58 8.96 -28.00
N GLY A 193 21.41 9.42 -29.25
CA GLY A 193 20.86 10.76 -29.51
C GLY A 193 19.41 10.93 -29.04
N LYS A 194 18.58 9.89 -29.19
CA LYS A 194 17.24 9.83 -28.59
C LYS A 194 17.32 9.90 -27.06
N ALA A 195 18.24 9.16 -26.43
CA ALA A 195 18.41 9.19 -24.98
C ALA A 195 18.83 10.59 -24.50
N GLU A 196 19.78 11.24 -25.17
CA GLU A 196 20.24 12.60 -24.85
C GLU A 196 19.11 13.64 -24.96
N ARG A 197 18.35 13.66 -26.07
CA ARG A 197 17.20 14.57 -26.23
C ARG A 197 16.11 14.31 -25.20
N ASN A 198 15.85 13.03 -24.87
CA ASN A 198 14.89 12.66 -23.82
C ASN A 198 15.37 13.08 -22.43
N GLU A 199 16.66 12.96 -22.12
CA GLU A 199 17.25 13.42 -20.85
C GLU A 199 17.10 14.94 -20.73
N GLN A 200 17.51 15.70 -21.75
CA GLN A 200 17.34 17.17 -21.82
C GLN A 200 15.88 17.61 -21.60
N ILE A 201 14.90 16.96 -22.24
CA ILE A 201 13.49 17.29 -22.07
C ILE A 201 13.02 16.96 -20.64
N ARG A 202 13.36 15.79 -20.10
CA ARG A 202 12.95 15.38 -18.75
C ARG A 202 13.60 16.24 -17.66
N GLU A 203 14.85 16.66 -17.85
CA GLU A 203 15.54 17.60 -16.97
C GLU A 203 14.91 19.00 -17.04
N LEU A 204 14.48 19.46 -18.22
CA LEU A 204 13.71 20.70 -18.34
C LEU A 204 12.37 20.58 -17.62
N VAL A 205 11.67 19.47 -17.78
CA VAL A 205 10.41 19.19 -17.09
C VAL A 205 10.61 19.18 -15.57
N ALA A 206 11.69 18.60 -15.06
CA ALA A 206 12.04 18.65 -13.64
C ALA A 206 12.36 20.08 -13.16
N PHE A 207 13.12 20.85 -13.94
CA PHE A 207 13.45 22.25 -13.69
C PHE A 207 12.18 23.13 -13.57
N VAL A 208 11.24 22.98 -14.51
CA VAL A 208 9.96 23.70 -14.54
C VAL A 208 9.04 23.24 -13.39
N ARG A 209 8.90 21.92 -13.17
CA ARG A 209 8.08 21.33 -12.11
C ARG A 209 8.51 21.77 -10.70
N LYS A 210 9.81 22.00 -10.48
CA LYS A 210 10.35 22.54 -9.21
C LYS A 210 9.97 24.01 -8.99
N ARG A 211 9.66 24.76 -10.06
CA ARG A 211 9.48 26.22 -10.06
C ARG A 211 8.02 26.66 -10.17
N ASP A 212 7.18 25.89 -10.85
CA ASP A 212 5.75 26.14 -11.07
C ASP A 212 5.00 26.38 -9.73
N PRO A 213 4.35 27.55 -9.56
CA PRO A 213 3.55 27.87 -8.38
C PRO A 213 2.45 26.84 -8.09
N ARG A 214 1.81 26.28 -9.12
CA ARG A 214 0.71 25.30 -8.98
C ARG A 214 1.22 24.02 -8.32
N VAL A 215 2.40 23.56 -8.72
CA VAL A 215 3.06 22.36 -8.16
C VAL A 215 3.55 22.61 -6.74
N LYS A 216 4.07 23.81 -6.44
CA LYS A 216 4.50 24.19 -5.09
C LYS A 216 3.32 24.22 -4.12
N ALA A 217 2.21 24.87 -4.49
CA ALA A 217 1.00 24.92 -3.68
C ALA A 217 0.42 23.52 -3.41
N TYR A 218 0.39 22.65 -4.43
CA TYR A 218 -0.06 21.27 -4.26
C TYR A 218 0.86 20.45 -3.35
N ARG A 219 2.19 20.63 -3.46
CA ARG A 219 3.16 19.97 -2.57
C ARG A 219 2.97 20.40 -1.11
N GLU A 220 2.85 21.70 -0.87
CA GLU A 220 2.61 22.24 0.48
C GLU A 220 1.29 21.74 1.08
N LEU A 221 0.23 21.60 0.26
CA LEU A 221 -1.04 21.01 0.67
C LEU A 221 -0.89 19.53 1.08
N LEU A 222 -0.12 18.75 0.32
CA LEU A 222 0.18 17.35 0.67
C LEU A 222 1.05 17.24 1.93
N GLU A 223 2.05 18.10 2.08
CA GLU A 223 2.92 18.16 3.27
C GLU A 223 2.10 18.47 4.52
N LYS A 224 1.25 19.50 4.50
CA LYS A 224 0.30 19.82 5.60
C LYS A 224 -0.62 18.64 5.93
N ARG A 225 -1.20 17.98 4.93
CA ARG A 225 -2.05 16.79 5.13
C ARG A 225 -1.28 15.63 5.79
N GLN A 226 -0.01 15.43 5.43
CA GLN A 226 0.85 14.43 6.05
C GLN A 226 1.25 14.80 7.49
N GLU A 227 1.51 16.08 7.77
CA GLU A 227 1.81 16.58 9.11
C GLU A 227 0.61 16.45 10.05
N GLU A 228 -0.60 16.79 9.58
CA GLU A 228 -1.84 16.59 10.33
C GLU A 228 -2.12 15.11 10.60
N ALA A 229 -1.90 14.23 9.63
CA ALA A 229 -2.03 12.79 9.81
C ALA A 229 -1.03 12.25 10.84
N LYS A 230 0.25 12.69 10.79
CA LYS A 230 1.27 12.35 11.79
C LYS A 230 0.93 12.87 13.18
N ARG A 231 0.45 14.12 13.29
CA ARG A 231 0.01 14.71 14.56
C ARG A 231 -1.13 13.91 15.17
N LYS A 232 -2.15 13.58 14.39
CA LYS A 232 -3.28 12.73 14.81
C LYS A 232 -2.83 11.33 15.23
N GLN A 233 -1.86 10.73 14.51
CA GLN A 233 -1.27 9.44 14.88
C GLN A 233 -0.51 9.50 16.21
N GLU A 234 0.25 10.57 16.44
CA GLU A 234 0.98 10.79 17.70
C GLU A 234 0.04 11.08 18.88
N GLU A 235 -1.03 11.87 18.67
CA GLU A 235 -2.10 12.12 19.64
C GLU A 235 -2.81 10.83 20.03
N ASN A 236 -3.25 10.02 19.06
CA ASN A 236 -3.86 8.72 19.30
C ASN A 236 -2.91 7.79 20.10
N ARG A 237 -1.62 7.76 19.75
CA ARG A 237 -0.60 6.97 20.46
C ARG A 237 -0.41 7.47 21.90
N LYS A 238 -0.39 8.78 22.14
CA LYS A 238 -0.31 9.38 23.48
C LYS A 238 -1.54 9.04 24.32
N GLN A 239 -2.74 9.18 23.76
CA GLN A 239 -4.00 8.80 24.42
C GLN A 239 -4.02 7.31 24.79
N GLN A 240 -3.53 6.44 23.91
CA GLN A 240 -3.44 5.00 24.19
C GLN A 240 -2.42 4.68 25.28
N ILE A 241 -1.28 5.38 25.34
CA ILE A 241 -0.30 5.24 26.44
C ILE A 241 -0.91 5.72 27.77
N LEU A 242 -1.59 6.88 27.80
CA LEU A 242 -2.26 7.39 28.99
C LEU A 242 -3.34 6.42 29.48
N LYS A 243 -4.22 5.96 28.59
CA LYS A 243 -5.26 4.96 28.92
C LYS A 243 -4.68 3.65 29.45
N ASN A 244 -3.53 3.21 28.93
CA ASN A 244 -2.84 2.04 29.46
C ASN A 244 -2.23 2.30 30.85
N GLN A 245 -1.70 3.51 31.11
CA GLN A 245 -1.20 3.90 32.44
C GLN A 245 -2.32 3.99 33.47
N GLU A 246 -3.45 4.62 33.13
CA GLU A 246 -4.67 4.69 33.96
C GLU A 246 -5.22 3.29 34.29
N LEU A 247 -5.20 2.38 33.30
CA LEU A 247 -5.60 0.99 33.52
C LEU A 247 -4.65 0.28 34.49
N ILE A 248 -3.33 0.48 34.36
CA ILE A 248 -2.32 -0.09 35.26
C ILE A 248 -2.46 0.47 36.68
N SER A 249 -2.67 1.78 36.85
CA SER A 249 -2.89 2.37 38.18
C SER A 249 -4.18 1.85 38.81
N ALA A 250 -5.27 1.76 38.06
CA ALA A 250 -6.53 1.18 38.54
C ALA A 250 -6.38 -0.29 38.96
N TYR A 251 -5.56 -1.10 38.27
CA TYR A 251 -5.25 -2.46 38.72
C TYR A 251 -4.49 -2.47 40.06
N HIS A 252 -3.47 -1.63 40.23
CA HIS A 252 -2.72 -1.53 41.50
C HIS A 252 -3.56 -0.98 42.66
N GLU A 253 -4.45 -0.02 42.41
CA GLU A 253 -5.39 0.47 43.43
C GLU A 253 -6.34 -0.63 43.91
N ASN A 254 -6.90 -1.42 42.98
CA ASN A 254 -7.73 -2.57 43.32
C ASN A 254 -6.96 -3.65 44.09
N GLU A 255 -5.70 -3.92 43.71
CA GLU A 255 -4.81 -4.84 44.44
C GLU A 255 -4.56 -4.35 45.87
N HIS A 256 -4.28 -3.07 46.07
CA HIS A 256 -4.06 -2.47 47.39
C HIS A 256 -5.32 -2.55 48.27
N VAL A 257 -6.51 -2.28 47.72
CA VAL A 257 -7.79 -2.43 48.44
C VAL A 257 -8.04 -3.89 48.83
N GLN A 258 -7.76 -4.85 47.94
CA GLN A 258 -7.88 -6.29 48.26
C GLN A 258 -6.87 -6.74 49.32
N ALA A 259 -5.64 -6.22 49.28
CA ALA A 259 -4.62 -6.51 50.29
C ALA A 259 -5.03 -5.98 51.68
N ALA A 260 -5.52 -4.74 51.75
CA ALA A 260 -6.05 -4.16 52.99
C ALA A 260 -7.25 -4.96 53.54
N HIS A 261 -8.16 -5.43 52.67
CA HIS A 261 -9.27 -6.28 53.07
C HIS A 261 -8.82 -7.64 53.61
N ARG A 262 -7.81 -8.28 52.99
CA ARG A 262 -7.23 -9.54 53.51
C ARG A 262 -6.60 -9.34 54.90
N ALA A 263 -5.82 -8.28 55.09
CA ALA A 263 -5.19 -7.99 56.38
C ALA A 263 -6.24 -7.75 57.49
N HIS A 264 -7.36 -7.09 57.17
CA HIS A 264 -8.47 -6.91 58.11
C HIS A 264 -9.16 -8.23 58.47
N LEU A 265 -9.37 -9.13 57.50
CA LEU A 265 -9.90 -10.47 57.78
C LEU A 265 -8.95 -11.31 58.63
N GLU A 266 -7.64 -11.25 58.36
CA GLU A 266 -6.61 -11.95 59.14
C GLU A 266 -6.59 -11.46 60.60
N GLN A 267 -6.70 -10.15 60.82
CA GLN A 267 -6.82 -9.56 62.15
C GLN A 267 -8.08 -10.05 62.90
N LEU A 268 -9.22 -10.13 62.22
CA LEU A 268 -10.46 -10.69 62.78
C LEU A 268 -10.31 -12.18 63.13
N THR A 269 -9.64 -12.98 62.28
CA THR A 269 -9.42 -14.40 62.60
C THR A 269 -8.47 -14.61 63.78
N LEU A 270 -7.49 -13.72 63.98
CA LEU A 270 -6.61 -13.76 65.15
C LEU A 270 -7.36 -13.39 66.44
N GLN A 271 -8.22 -12.37 66.39
CA GLN A 271 -9.07 -12.00 67.54
C GLN A 271 -10.00 -13.15 67.95
N LEU A 272 -10.65 -13.81 66.99
CA LEU A 272 -11.51 -14.96 67.27
C LEU A 272 -10.73 -16.15 67.84
N ALA A 273 -9.49 -16.39 67.39
CA ALA A 273 -8.63 -17.44 67.96
C ALA A 273 -8.13 -17.10 69.39
N GLU A 274 -7.89 -15.83 69.70
CA GLU A 274 -7.60 -15.37 71.06
C GLU A 274 -8.84 -15.49 71.97
N GLU A 275 -10.05 -15.28 71.45
CA GLU A 275 -11.31 -15.47 72.19
C GLU A 275 -11.63 -16.96 72.42
N GLU A 276 -11.42 -17.85 71.44
CA GLU A 276 -11.58 -19.31 71.62
C GLU A 276 -10.58 -19.86 72.66
N THR A 277 -9.33 -19.40 72.64
CA THR A 277 -8.30 -19.84 73.61
C THR A 277 -8.47 -19.24 75.02
N ALA A 278 -9.38 -18.29 75.20
CA ALA A 278 -9.80 -17.79 76.51
C ALA A 278 -11.00 -18.55 77.10
N SER A 279 -11.55 -19.53 76.38
CA SER A 279 -12.77 -20.27 76.73
C SER A 279 -12.55 -21.79 76.81
N GLU A 280 -11.53 -22.25 77.52
CA GLU A 280 -11.43 -23.66 77.94
C GLU A 280 -12.45 -23.97 79.05
N GLY A 281 -13.72 -24.13 78.64
CA GLY A 281 -14.79 -24.72 79.43
C GLY A 281 -15.06 -26.15 78.95
N GLU A 282 -14.86 -27.13 79.82
CA GLU A 282 -15.19 -28.54 79.56
C GLU A 282 -16.72 -28.72 79.50
N ASP A 283 -17.30 -28.88 78.31
CA ASP A 283 -18.73 -29.24 78.15
C ASP A 283 -18.94 -30.34 77.09
N GLU A 284 -18.96 -31.57 77.61
CA GLU A 284 -19.73 -32.76 77.20
C GLU A 284 -20.30 -32.83 75.77
N ASP A 285 -19.71 -33.71 74.96
CA ASP A 285 -19.97 -34.00 73.54
C ASP A 285 -21.46 -34.11 73.12
N GLY A 286 -22.08 -32.97 72.82
CA GLY A 286 -23.39 -32.88 72.16
C GLY A 286 -23.31 -33.20 70.65
N GLU A 287 -22.94 -34.44 70.29
CA GLU A 287 -22.66 -34.83 68.90
C GLU A 287 -23.84 -34.56 67.95
N ALA A 288 -23.72 -33.51 67.13
CA ALA A 288 -24.81 -32.98 66.31
C ALA A 288 -25.22 -33.96 65.20
N LEU A 289 -26.33 -34.69 65.44
CA LEU A 289 -26.82 -35.74 64.55
C LEU A 289 -27.02 -35.24 63.10
N PRO A 290 -26.35 -35.83 62.09
CA PRO A 290 -26.40 -35.37 60.70
C PRO A 290 -27.82 -35.21 60.14
N TYR A 291 -28.25 -33.97 59.93
CA TYR A 291 -29.61 -33.63 59.48
C TYR A 291 -29.68 -33.29 57.97
N CYS A 292 -30.78 -33.69 57.32
CA CYS A 292 -31.10 -33.40 55.93
C CYS A 292 -32.27 -32.40 55.83
N VAL A 293 -31.96 -31.17 55.41
CA VAL A 293 -32.89 -30.03 55.28
C VAL A 293 -33.92 -30.20 54.15
N VAL A 294 -33.69 -31.11 53.21
CA VAL A 294 -34.59 -31.33 52.05
C VAL A 294 -35.73 -32.30 52.38
N CYS A 295 -35.54 -33.11 53.41
CA CYS A 295 -36.43 -34.22 53.75
C CYS A 295 -36.79 -34.26 55.25
N ASP A 296 -36.40 -33.23 56.00
CA ASP A 296 -36.53 -33.04 57.44
C ASP A 296 -36.20 -34.27 58.29
N LYS A 297 -35.02 -34.85 58.05
CA LYS A 297 -34.59 -36.11 58.68
C LYS A 297 -33.20 -36.01 59.30
N SER A 298 -33.13 -36.29 60.60
CA SER A 298 -31.89 -36.53 61.34
C SER A 298 -31.44 -37.99 61.19
N PHE A 299 -30.17 -38.21 60.91
CA PHE A 299 -29.56 -39.53 60.77
C PHE A 299 -28.58 -39.78 61.92
N LYS A 300 -28.49 -41.04 62.36
CA LYS A 300 -27.57 -41.45 63.44
C LYS A 300 -26.09 -41.49 63.02
N THR A 301 -25.80 -41.45 61.73
CA THR A 301 -24.44 -41.43 61.18
C THR A 301 -24.40 -40.63 59.87
N LEU A 302 -23.25 -40.02 59.56
CA LEU A 302 -23.04 -39.26 58.32
C LEU A 302 -23.28 -40.14 57.07
N ASN A 303 -22.81 -41.39 57.11
CA ASN A 303 -22.98 -42.34 56.00
C ASN A 303 -24.45 -42.69 55.73
N ALA A 304 -25.31 -42.71 56.76
CA ALA A 304 -26.75 -42.89 56.57
C ALA A 304 -27.40 -41.67 55.90
N LYS A 305 -26.96 -40.44 56.25
CA LYS A 305 -27.38 -39.20 55.57
C LYS A 305 -26.93 -39.20 54.09
N LEU A 306 -25.67 -39.50 53.79
CA LEU A 306 -25.15 -39.55 52.41
C LEU A 306 -25.86 -40.60 51.54
N ASN A 307 -26.18 -41.77 52.09
CA ASN A 307 -26.98 -42.78 51.39
C ASN A 307 -28.44 -42.31 51.17
N HIS A 308 -29.00 -41.55 52.10
CA HIS A 308 -30.30 -40.93 51.94
C HIS A 308 -30.29 -39.82 50.86
N GLU A 309 -29.28 -38.97 50.82
CA GLU A 309 -29.10 -37.94 49.78
C GLU A 309 -28.98 -38.56 48.38
N ASN A 310 -28.31 -39.71 48.29
CA ASN A 310 -28.25 -40.52 47.07
C ASN A 310 -29.54 -41.30 46.76
N SER A 311 -30.58 -41.27 47.60
CA SER A 311 -31.88 -41.90 47.29
C SER A 311 -32.56 -41.22 46.09
N LYS A 312 -33.31 -41.99 45.31
CA LYS A 312 -34.16 -41.45 44.23
C LYS A 312 -35.24 -40.50 44.78
N GLN A 313 -35.73 -40.74 45.99
CA GLN A 313 -36.75 -39.91 46.62
C GLN A 313 -36.20 -38.54 47.05
N HIS A 314 -35.04 -38.52 47.72
CA HIS A 314 -34.36 -37.27 48.10
C HIS A 314 -34.00 -36.44 46.85
N ARG A 315 -33.38 -37.06 45.83
CA ARG A 315 -33.01 -36.35 44.60
C ARG A 315 -34.21 -35.78 43.85
N LYS A 316 -35.38 -36.43 43.92
CA LYS A 316 -36.65 -35.88 43.42
C LYS A 316 -37.09 -34.67 44.24
N GLN A 317 -37.15 -34.79 45.57
CA GLN A 317 -37.53 -33.67 46.45
C GLN A 317 -36.59 -32.47 46.32
N LEU A 318 -35.29 -32.70 46.17
CA LEU A 318 -34.29 -31.65 45.91
C LEU A 318 -34.49 -30.98 44.54
N ALA A 319 -34.90 -31.71 43.51
CA ALA A 319 -35.22 -31.16 42.20
C ALA A 319 -36.53 -30.36 42.22
N ASP A 320 -37.55 -30.87 42.89
CA ASP A 320 -38.85 -30.19 43.06
C ASP A 320 -38.68 -28.89 43.88
N LEU A 321 -37.88 -28.91 44.96
CA LEU A 321 -37.56 -27.72 45.77
C LEU A 321 -36.74 -26.69 44.98
N LYS A 322 -35.69 -27.11 44.26
CA LYS A 322 -34.92 -26.21 43.39
C LYS A 322 -35.76 -25.60 42.26
N LYS A 323 -36.77 -26.33 41.78
CA LYS A 323 -37.73 -25.82 40.80
C LYS A 323 -38.64 -24.76 41.44
N HIS A 324 -39.16 -25.03 42.64
CA HIS A 324 -40.00 -24.08 43.39
C HIS A 324 -39.27 -22.77 43.67
N MET A 325 -38.07 -22.84 44.25
CA MET A 325 -37.24 -21.65 44.53
C MET A 325 -36.98 -20.83 43.25
N LYS A 326 -36.71 -21.50 42.12
CA LYS A 326 -36.51 -20.81 40.84
C LYS A 326 -37.79 -20.19 40.27
N GLU A 327 -38.94 -20.80 40.52
CA GLU A 327 -40.26 -20.25 40.15
C GLU A 327 -40.59 -19.04 41.03
N GLU A 328 -40.29 -19.08 42.33
CA GLU A 328 -40.40 -17.95 43.26
C GLU A 328 -39.45 -16.79 42.89
N ASP A 329 -38.17 -17.08 42.62
CA ASP A 329 -37.19 -16.10 42.14
C ASP A 329 -37.66 -15.43 40.84
N GLN A 330 -38.26 -16.19 39.90
CA GLN A 330 -38.82 -15.62 38.67
C GLN A 330 -40.04 -14.74 38.93
N VAL A 331 -40.94 -15.13 39.85
CA VAL A 331 -42.09 -14.31 40.23
C VAL A 331 -41.64 -13.01 40.90
N LEU A 332 -40.67 -13.06 41.81
CA LEU A 332 -40.05 -11.88 42.40
C LEU A 332 -39.44 -10.95 41.34
N PHE A 333 -38.73 -11.50 40.35
CA PHE A 333 -38.15 -10.72 39.26
C PHE A 333 -39.23 -10.10 38.34
N GLU A 334 -40.33 -10.82 38.06
CA GLU A 334 -41.46 -10.31 37.27
C GLU A 334 -42.29 -9.27 38.03
N GLU A 335 -42.44 -9.41 39.35
CA GLU A 335 -43.15 -8.48 40.23
C GLU A 335 -42.33 -7.18 40.42
N GLN A 336 -41.00 -7.30 40.55
CA GLN A 336 -40.08 -6.16 40.57
C GLN A 336 -40.09 -5.40 39.23
N LEU A 337 -40.12 -6.10 38.09
CA LEU A 337 -40.27 -5.48 36.76
C LEU A 337 -41.67 -4.86 36.53
N GLN A 338 -42.72 -5.34 37.20
CA GLN A 338 -44.06 -4.76 37.13
C GLN A 338 -44.23 -3.54 38.05
N ALA A 339 -43.58 -3.52 39.22
CA ALA A 339 -43.55 -2.37 40.12
C ALA A 339 -42.91 -1.12 39.48
N GLU A 340 -41.96 -1.32 38.56
CA GLU A 340 -41.33 -0.25 37.78
C GLU A 340 -42.13 0.14 36.51
N ALA A 341 -43.29 -0.49 36.25
CA ALA A 341 -44.03 -0.37 34.98
C ALA A 341 -45.49 0.11 35.11
N SER A 342 -45.65 1.41 35.43
CA SER A 342 -46.81 2.28 35.08
C SER A 342 -48.05 2.25 36.01
N PRO A 343 -48.84 3.34 36.09
CA PRO A 343 -49.75 3.70 34.98
C PRO A 343 -49.98 5.20 34.69
N GLU A 344 -49.95 5.58 33.41
CA GLU A 344 -51.02 6.42 32.82
C GLU A 344 -51.36 5.98 31.38
N LYS A 345 -52.60 5.48 31.25
CA LYS A 345 -53.57 5.50 30.12
C LYS A 345 -53.02 5.40 28.67
N ALA A 346 -53.32 4.36 27.88
CA ALA A 346 -54.59 3.74 27.46
C ALA A 346 -55.24 4.35 26.18
N GLU A 347 -55.83 3.45 25.39
CA GLU A 347 -56.56 3.62 24.11
C GLU A 347 -55.71 3.68 22.80
N GLY A 348 -55.98 2.90 21.74
CA GLY A 348 -57.00 1.86 21.61
C GLY A 348 -56.80 0.89 20.42
N GLU A 349 -57.03 -0.41 20.70
CA GLU A 349 -57.58 -1.47 19.84
C GLU A 349 -57.23 -1.67 18.34
N LYS A 350 -56.67 -2.87 18.05
CA LYS A 350 -57.32 -4.03 17.36
C LYS A 350 -56.66 -4.61 16.08
N LYS A 351 -56.51 -5.96 16.13
CA LYS A 351 -56.32 -6.98 15.05
C LYS A 351 -54.92 -7.19 14.47
N GLY A 352 -54.41 -8.44 14.53
CA GLY A 352 -53.16 -8.82 13.83
C GLY A 352 -52.48 -10.17 14.15
N LYS A 353 -53.20 -11.23 14.58
CA LYS A 353 -52.57 -12.54 14.88
C LYS A 353 -51.97 -13.21 13.62
N LYS A 354 -50.64 -13.21 13.40
CA LYS A 354 -49.87 -14.22 12.60
C LYS A 354 -48.34 -14.00 12.58
N ALA A 355 -47.62 -14.39 13.64
CA ALA A 355 -46.13 -14.46 13.60
C ALA A 355 -45.48 -15.51 14.55
N LYS A 356 -46.01 -15.67 15.77
CA LYS A 356 -45.33 -16.43 16.85
C LYS A 356 -45.41 -17.97 16.79
N ARG A 357 -45.70 -18.60 15.64
CA ARG A 357 -45.91 -20.05 15.49
C ARG A 357 -44.83 -20.84 14.73
N ARG A 358 -43.69 -20.24 14.38
CA ARG A 358 -42.67 -20.92 13.53
C ARG A 358 -41.21 -20.88 14.02
N ALA A 359 -40.97 -20.52 15.28
CA ALA A 359 -39.64 -20.59 15.92
C ALA A 359 -39.42 -21.84 16.81
N LYS A 360 -40.49 -22.60 17.14
CA LYS A 360 -40.44 -23.72 18.10
C LYS A 360 -40.39 -25.12 17.46
N LYS A 361 -39.77 -25.26 16.27
CA LYS A 361 -39.57 -26.57 15.61
C LYS A 361 -38.33 -26.63 14.68
N LYS A 362 -37.15 -26.30 15.21
CA LYS A 362 -35.86 -26.68 14.60
C LYS A 362 -34.66 -26.88 15.57
N LYS A 363 -34.93 -27.02 16.87
CA LYS A 363 -34.03 -27.70 17.83
C LYS A 363 -34.67 -29.02 18.22
N ALA A 364 -34.43 -30.04 17.41
CA ALA A 364 -34.78 -31.43 17.67
C ALA A 364 -33.98 -32.30 16.69
N TRP A 365 -33.14 -33.18 17.25
CA TRP A 365 -32.50 -34.35 16.61
C TRP A 365 -31.30 -34.06 15.70
N ASP A 366 -30.13 -33.99 16.34
CA ASP A 366 -28.96 -34.74 15.87
C ASP A 366 -29.03 -36.14 16.52
N GLU A 367 -28.97 -37.21 15.72
CA GLU A 367 -28.23 -38.48 15.98
C GLU A 367 -28.43 -39.47 14.81
N ASP A 368 -27.31 -39.83 14.19
CA ASP A 368 -26.93 -41.03 13.41
C ASP A 368 -27.63 -41.51 12.10
N SER A 369 -26.86 -41.29 11.02
CA SER A 369 -26.21 -42.29 10.13
C SER A 369 -26.90 -42.89 8.89
N ASP A 370 -26.16 -42.70 7.79
CA ASP A 370 -25.82 -43.66 6.71
C ASP A 370 -26.74 -43.97 5.52
N ALA A 371 -26.03 -44.32 4.43
CA ALA A 371 -26.45 -45.03 3.21
C ALA A 371 -27.17 -44.26 2.07
N GLU A 372 -26.33 -43.77 1.15
CA GLU A 372 -26.22 -44.24 -0.26
C GLU A 372 -27.29 -43.98 -1.35
N ALA A 373 -26.73 -43.84 -2.56
CA ALA A 373 -27.26 -44.26 -3.86
C ALA A 373 -28.45 -43.54 -4.57
N LEU A 374 -28.04 -42.75 -5.58
CA LEU A 374 -28.40 -42.88 -7.02
C LEU A 374 -29.65 -42.19 -7.62
N ASN A 375 -29.42 -41.85 -8.90
CA ASN A 375 -30.33 -41.60 -10.04
C ASN A 375 -31.06 -40.24 -10.08
N ASP A 376 -30.66 -39.29 -10.94
CA ASP A 376 -30.76 -39.29 -12.42
C ASP A 376 -32.22 -39.26 -12.92
N GLY A 377 -32.50 -38.31 -13.82
CA GLY A 377 -33.86 -37.86 -14.15
C GLY A 377 -33.90 -36.57 -14.97
N ASN A 378 -33.29 -36.65 -16.15
CA ASN A 378 -33.34 -35.67 -17.24
C ASN A 378 -34.78 -35.37 -17.75
N GLU A 379 -34.86 -34.35 -18.62
CA GLU A 379 -35.82 -34.16 -19.73
C GLU A 379 -37.13 -33.40 -19.39
N ILE A 380 -37.73 -32.54 -20.24
CA ILE A 380 -37.71 -32.43 -21.71
C ILE A 380 -38.02 -30.99 -22.22
N ASN A 381 -37.66 -30.71 -23.49
CA ASN A 381 -38.21 -29.71 -24.45
C ASN A 381 -37.97 -28.20 -24.19
N GLU A 382 -37.26 -27.43 -25.03
CA GLU A 382 -37.31 -27.19 -26.50
C GLU A 382 -38.37 -26.17 -26.98
N ALA A 383 -37.91 -25.02 -27.49
CA ALA A 383 -38.03 -24.57 -28.90
C ALA A 383 -38.29 -23.05 -29.12
N ASN A 384 -37.27 -22.37 -29.64
CA ASN A 384 -37.27 -21.33 -30.70
C ASN A 384 -38.15 -20.05 -30.63
N GLY A 385 -37.52 -18.89 -30.90
CA GLY A 385 -38.16 -17.85 -31.73
C GLY A 385 -37.70 -16.38 -31.62
N SER A 386 -36.64 -16.00 -32.35
CA SER A 386 -36.39 -14.66 -32.96
C SER A 386 -36.39 -13.35 -32.14
N GLU A 387 -35.29 -12.58 -32.27
CA GLU A 387 -35.28 -11.10 -32.15
C GLU A 387 -36.05 -10.44 -33.33
N PRO A 388 -36.47 -9.16 -33.24
CA PRO A 388 -35.56 -8.06 -33.60
C PRO A 388 -35.68 -6.77 -32.74
N ARG A 389 -34.72 -5.86 -32.97
CA ARG A 389 -34.54 -4.54 -32.33
C ARG A 389 -35.55 -3.47 -32.80
N ASN A 390 -35.83 -2.46 -31.96
CA ASN A 390 -35.35 -1.05 -32.09
C ASN A 390 -36.16 -0.03 -31.25
N SER A 391 -35.50 1.07 -30.82
CA SER A 391 -35.98 2.47 -30.67
C SER A 391 -37.30 2.80 -29.92
N ASP A 392 -37.49 3.91 -29.20
CA ASP A 392 -36.61 5.01 -28.74
C ASP A 392 -37.42 5.90 -27.75
N THR A 393 -36.75 6.93 -27.20
CA THR A 393 -37.31 8.20 -26.65
C THR A 393 -37.91 8.30 -25.22
N ASN A 394 -37.14 9.00 -24.37
CA ASN A 394 -37.48 10.25 -23.65
C ASN A 394 -38.44 10.28 -22.44
N GLY A 395 -37.98 10.92 -21.35
CA GLY A 395 -38.84 11.67 -20.41
C GLY A 395 -38.39 11.68 -18.94
N GLU A 396 -37.49 12.59 -18.55
CA GLU A 396 -37.29 13.03 -17.14
C GLU A 396 -38.45 13.98 -16.69
N PRO A 397 -38.46 14.66 -15.51
CA PRO A 397 -37.49 14.70 -14.38
C PRO A 397 -38.13 14.77 -12.96
N ILE A 398 -37.30 15.14 -11.95
CA ILE A 398 -37.58 16.00 -10.76
C ILE A 398 -37.40 15.36 -9.36
N ALA A 399 -36.35 15.85 -8.66
CA ALA A 399 -36.22 16.20 -7.21
C ALA A 399 -36.51 15.15 -6.09
N ASP A 400 -36.01 15.27 -4.85
CA ASP A 400 -34.84 15.99 -4.24
C ASP A 400 -34.73 15.56 -2.75
N LEU A 401 -33.56 15.75 -2.12
CA LEU A 401 -33.26 15.78 -0.66
C LEU A 401 -33.72 14.64 0.30
N GLY A 402 -32.78 14.23 1.17
CA GLY A 402 -33.05 14.36 2.62
C GLY A 402 -32.94 13.14 3.56
N GLU A 403 -31.71 12.77 3.91
CA GLU A 403 -31.26 12.55 5.32
C GLU A 403 -32.12 11.71 6.32
N LYS A 404 -31.68 10.49 6.68
CA LYS A 404 -31.19 10.11 8.04
C LYS A 404 -30.98 8.59 8.29
N LEU A 405 -29.79 8.28 8.80
CA LEU A 405 -29.45 7.30 9.86
C LEU A 405 -30.31 6.02 10.04
N ALA A 406 -29.67 4.86 9.88
CA ALA A 406 -29.71 3.77 10.86
C ALA A 406 -28.54 2.78 10.66
N ASP A 407 -27.93 2.32 11.75
CA ASP A 407 -26.84 1.34 11.75
C ASP A 407 -27.24 -0.03 11.19
N VAL A 408 -26.31 -0.67 10.49
CA VAL A 408 -26.30 -2.13 10.30
C VAL A 408 -24.90 -2.64 10.63
N SER A 409 -24.80 -3.41 11.73
CA SER A 409 -23.56 -4.09 12.13
C SER A 409 -23.06 -5.02 11.03
N ILE A 410 -21.86 -4.74 10.52
CA ILE A 410 -21.12 -5.68 9.69
C ILE A 410 -20.11 -6.43 10.58
N ASN A 411 -20.11 -7.76 10.44
CA ASN A 411 -19.21 -8.64 11.16
C ASN A 411 -17.75 -8.34 10.83
N THR A 412 -16.87 -8.60 11.80
CA THR A 412 -15.41 -8.51 11.70
C THR A 412 -14.88 -9.10 10.39
N VAL A 413 -14.27 -8.25 9.56
CA VAL A 413 -13.39 -8.66 8.46
C VAL A 413 -11.98 -8.19 8.80
N ASP A 414 -11.04 -9.12 8.79
CA ASP A 414 -9.61 -8.88 8.97
C ASP A 414 -9.05 -8.42 7.63
N GLU A 415 -9.00 -7.10 7.39
CA GLU A 415 -8.42 -6.54 6.17
C GLU A 415 -6.94 -6.18 6.36
N HIS A 416 -6.11 -6.93 5.64
CA HIS A 416 -4.69 -6.68 5.48
C HIS A 416 -4.40 -5.23 5.07
N SER A 417 -3.38 -4.66 5.71
CA SER A 417 -2.69 -3.47 5.23
C SER A 417 -2.20 -3.68 3.79
N GLY A 418 -2.78 -2.94 2.85
CA GLY A 418 -2.27 -2.78 1.50
C GLY A 418 -0.96 -2.00 1.52
N ASP A 419 0.16 -2.69 1.76
CA ASP A 419 1.49 -2.20 1.45
C ASP A 419 1.61 -2.07 -0.08
N GLU A 420 1.31 -0.89 -0.61
CA GLU A 420 1.65 -0.51 -1.99
C GLU A 420 3.16 -0.71 -2.19
N GLU A 421 3.54 -1.75 -2.95
CA GLU A 421 4.91 -2.21 -3.02
C GLU A 421 5.84 -1.13 -3.60
N ASN A 422 6.75 -0.64 -2.77
CA ASN A 422 7.69 0.39 -3.15
C ASN A 422 8.77 -0.18 -4.10
N ILE A 423 8.48 -0.17 -5.40
CA ILE A 423 9.28 -0.76 -6.52
C ILE A 423 10.77 -0.37 -6.46
N PHE A 424 11.12 0.77 -5.87
CA PHE A 424 12.49 1.24 -5.75
C PHE A 424 13.34 0.44 -4.73
N LEU A 425 12.72 -0.05 -3.64
CA LEU A 425 13.41 -0.80 -2.58
C LEU A 425 13.70 -2.25 -2.95
N SER A 426 12.88 -2.86 -3.82
CA SER A 426 13.13 -4.21 -4.33
C SER A 426 14.32 -4.23 -5.30
N ALA A 427 14.47 -3.21 -6.16
CA ALA A 427 15.61 -3.02 -7.05
C ALA A 427 16.93 -2.88 -6.26
N ALA A 428 16.95 -2.07 -5.20
CA ALA A 428 18.13 -1.90 -4.33
C ALA A 428 18.56 -3.23 -3.68
N LYS A 429 17.61 -3.97 -3.07
CA LYS A 429 17.87 -5.28 -2.45
C LYS A 429 18.32 -6.34 -3.46
N GLN A 430 17.83 -6.30 -4.70
CA GLN A 430 18.32 -7.18 -5.77
C GLN A 430 19.74 -6.85 -6.21
N ASN A 431 20.11 -5.56 -6.25
CA ASN A 431 21.45 -5.14 -6.65
C ASN A 431 22.50 -5.50 -5.57
N GLU A 432 22.16 -5.32 -4.30
CA GLU A 432 22.98 -5.73 -3.16
C GLU A 432 23.20 -7.26 -3.13
N LYS A 433 22.14 -8.04 -3.42
CA LYS A 433 22.20 -9.51 -3.52
C LYS A 433 22.96 -10.00 -4.76
N LYS A 434 23.07 -9.19 -5.82
CA LYS A 434 23.96 -9.45 -6.98
C LYS A 434 25.42 -9.14 -6.64
N LYS A 435 25.71 -8.01 -5.96
CA LYS A 435 27.06 -7.61 -5.55
C LYS A 435 27.72 -8.67 -4.63
N ARG A 436 27.01 -9.10 -3.59
CA ARG A 436 27.44 -10.19 -2.67
C ARG A 436 27.57 -11.58 -3.34
N ARG A 437 27.10 -11.73 -4.59
CA ARG A 437 27.21 -12.97 -5.40
C ARG A 437 28.31 -12.87 -6.47
N ALA A 438 28.79 -11.66 -6.78
CA ALA A 438 29.99 -11.42 -7.58
C ALA A 438 31.25 -11.61 -6.74
N GLU A 439 31.32 -11.00 -5.55
CA GLU A 439 32.46 -11.10 -4.60
C GLU A 439 32.72 -12.53 -4.11
N LYS A 440 31.78 -13.47 -4.30
CA LYS A 440 31.92 -14.89 -3.98
C LYS A 440 32.33 -15.76 -5.19
N LYS A 441 32.64 -15.16 -6.34
CA LYS A 441 32.95 -15.88 -7.59
C LYS A 441 34.40 -15.73 -8.07
N ASP A 442 35.19 -14.86 -7.46
CA ASP A 442 36.61 -14.63 -7.81
C ASP A 442 37.58 -15.69 -7.23
N ASN A 443 37.09 -16.86 -6.84
CA ASN A 443 37.92 -17.98 -6.37
C ASN A 443 37.39 -19.34 -6.88
N ALA A 444 37.42 -19.54 -8.20
CA ALA A 444 37.27 -20.86 -8.84
C ALA A 444 37.77 -20.90 -10.30
N THR A 445 38.97 -21.45 -10.50
CA THR A 445 39.65 -21.72 -11.79
C THR A 445 40.10 -23.19 -11.82
N VAL A 446 40.06 -23.99 -12.90
CA VAL A 446 39.76 -23.79 -14.34
C VAL A 446 39.03 -25.06 -14.85
N ASN A 447 38.12 -24.98 -15.83
CA ASN A 447 38.10 -25.96 -16.96
C ASN A 447 37.18 -25.61 -18.13
N GLU A 448 37.60 -26.00 -19.34
CA GLU A 448 36.95 -25.75 -20.64
C GLU A 448 36.00 -26.90 -21.04
N GLY A 449 35.11 -26.68 -22.03
CA GLY A 449 34.49 -27.81 -22.76
C GLY A 449 33.09 -27.63 -23.39
N ALA A 450 33.05 -27.03 -24.58
CA ALA A 450 32.21 -27.42 -25.73
C ALA A 450 30.66 -27.24 -25.80
N ALA A 451 30.26 -26.83 -27.01
CA ALA A 451 29.04 -27.16 -27.77
C ALA A 451 27.71 -26.42 -27.48
N ALA A 452 27.00 -26.14 -28.58
CA ALA A 452 25.79 -25.32 -28.65
C ALA A 452 24.55 -26.11 -29.11
N SER A 453 23.35 -25.58 -28.85
CA SER A 453 22.17 -25.80 -29.70
C SER A 453 21.13 -24.70 -29.52
N GLN A 454 20.47 -24.34 -30.62
CA GLN A 454 19.39 -23.35 -30.70
C GLN A 454 18.04 -23.98 -30.32
N GLN A 455 17.12 -23.20 -29.74
CA GLN A 455 15.68 -23.40 -29.96
C GLN A 455 14.95 -22.05 -30.08
N VAL A 456 13.83 -22.09 -30.81
CA VAL A 456 13.10 -20.94 -31.37
C VAL A 456 11.87 -20.63 -30.50
N SER A 457 11.54 -19.35 -30.35
CA SER A 457 10.35 -18.89 -29.60
C SER A 457 9.08 -18.87 -30.45
N HIS A 458 8.03 -19.54 -29.96
CA HIS A 458 6.66 -19.45 -30.48
C HIS A 458 5.79 -18.51 -29.60
N PRO A 459 4.64 -18.00 -30.11
CA PRO A 459 3.92 -16.88 -29.49
C PRO A 459 3.18 -17.24 -28.20
N VAL A 460 2.86 -16.20 -27.43
CA VAL A 460 2.22 -16.29 -26.10
C VAL A 460 0.71 -16.37 -26.25
N ASP A 461 0.11 -17.44 -25.72
CA ASP A 461 -1.34 -17.63 -25.66
C ASP A 461 -1.90 -17.09 -24.33
N THR A 462 -3.05 -16.41 -24.39
CA THR A 462 -3.63 -15.62 -23.28
C THR A 462 -4.99 -16.17 -22.82
N GLY A 463 -5.04 -17.47 -22.53
CA GLY A 463 -6.19 -18.14 -21.89
C GLY A 463 -6.08 -18.24 -20.36
N PRO A 464 -7.21 -18.45 -19.64
CA PRO A 464 -7.21 -18.76 -18.21
C PRO A 464 -6.50 -20.08 -17.92
N LYS A 465 -5.46 -20.04 -17.09
CA LYS A 465 -4.53 -21.16 -16.88
C LYS A 465 -5.09 -22.19 -15.91
N THR A 466 -5.60 -23.31 -16.43
CA THR A 466 -5.91 -24.50 -15.63
C THR A 466 -4.66 -25.37 -15.46
N ASP A 467 -4.25 -25.61 -14.21
CA ASP A 467 -3.01 -26.33 -13.85
C ASP A 467 -3.34 -27.82 -13.57
N ILE A 468 -2.67 -28.77 -14.25
CA ILE A 468 -3.01 -30.21 -14.20
C ILE A 468 -1.95 -31.02 -13.45
N CYS A 469 -2.36 -31.95 -12.58
CA CYS A 469 -1.44 -32.88 -11.91
C CYS A 469 -0.98 -33.99 -12.87
N HIS A 470 0.31 -34.04 -13.24
CA HIS A 470 0.81 -35.03 -14.21
C HIS A 470 0.70 -36.52 -13.79
N LYS A 471 0.45 -36.85 -12.52
CA LYS A 471 0.27 -38.24 -12.05
C LYS A 471 -1.17 -38.74 -12.15
N CYS A 472 -2.14 -38.01 -11.59
CA CYS A 472 -3.57 -38.39 -11.61
C CYS A 472 -4.38 -37.73 -12.74
N LYS A 473 -3.82 -36.72 -13.42
CA LYS A 473 -4.45 -35.90 -14.48
C LYS A 473 -5.65 -35.05 -14.04
N GLU A 474 -5.86 -34.88 -12.74
CA GLU A 474 -6.84 -33.93 -12.21
C GLU A 474 -6.46 -32.49 -12.56
N VAL A 475 -7.48 -31.71 -12.92
CA VAL A 475 -7.38 -30.32 -13.36
C VAL A 475 -7.73 -29.39 -12.19
N PHE A 476 -6.87 -28.41 -11.91
CA PHE A 476 -7.05 -27.47 -10.81
C PHE A 476 -7.18 -26.03 -11.33
N GLU A 477 -8.17 -25.33 -10.80
CA GLU A 477 -8.49 -23.92 -11.11
C GLU A 477 -7.38 -22.94 -10.70
N SER A 478 -6.46 -23.35 -9.83
CA SER A 478 -5.30 -22.54 -9.46
C SER A 478 -4.10 -23.38 -9.07
N ARG A 479 -2.93 -22.82 -9.33
CA ARG A 479 -1.61 -23.34 -8.96
C ARG A 479 -1.49 -23.69 -7.47
N THR A 480 -2.14 -22.91 -6.61
CA THR A 480 -2.15 -23.12 -5.15
C THR A 480 -2.90 -24.40 -4.78
N LYS A 481 -4.07 -24.66 -5.39
CA LYS A 481 -4.82 -25.92 -5.22
C LYS A 481 -4.01 -27.11 -5.72
N LEU A 482 -3.34 -27.00 -6.88
CA LEU A 482 -2.43 -28.04 -7.38
C LEU A 482 -1.30 -28.33 -6.38
N PHE A 483 -0.67 -27.31 -5.78
CA PHE A 483 0.40 -27.54 -4.81
C PHE A 483 -0.09 -28.15 -3.49
N GLN A 484 -1.31 -27.86 -3.03
CA GLN A 484 -1.92 -28.56 -1.90
C GLN A 484 -2.16 -30.03 -2.25
N HIS A 485 -2.75 -30.31 -3.42
CA HIS A 485 -2.95 -31.67 -3.92
C HIS A 485 -1.64 -32.47 -4.00
N LEU A 486 -0.59 -31.90 -4.60
CA LEU A 486 0.72 -32.55 -4.72
C LEU A 486 1.37 -32.86 -3.36
N LYS A 487 1.08 -32.07 -2.32
CA LYS A 487 1.54 -32.31 -0.94
C LYS A 487 0.73 -33.41 -0.25
N LEU A 488 -0.60 -33.40 -0.40
CA LEU A 488 -1.49 -34.38 0.24
C LEU A 488 -1.37 -35.78 -0.40
N THR A 489 -1.22 -35.85 -1.72
CA THR A 489 -1.12 -37.14 -2.47
C THR A 489 0.30 -37.65 -2.64
N GLY A 490 1.33 -36.92 -2.20
CA GLY A 490 2.73 -37.30 -2.41
C GLY A 490 3.14 -37.38 -3.89
N HIS A 491 2.40 -36.73 -4.79
CA HIS A 491 2.62 -36.80 -6.24
C HIS A 491 3.84 -36.00 -6.74
N ALA A 492 4.62 -35.38 -5.84
CA ALA A 492 5.83 -34.63 -6.17
C ALA A 492 6.90 -35.50 -6.89
N THR A 493 7.34 -35.07 -8.07
CA THR A 493 8.34 -35.77 -8.88
C THR A 493 9.73 -35.14 -8.73
N ILE A 494 10.66 -35.89 -8.15
CA ILE A 494 12.09 -35.58 -8.20
C ILE A 494 12.66 -36.15 -9.51
N LYS A 495 13.29 -35.30 -10.34
CA LYS A 495 14.15 -35.74 -11.44
C LYS A 495 15.53 -35.09 -11.32
N GLY A 496 16.51 -35.89 -10.91
CA GLY A 496 17.94 -35.65 -11.13
C GLY A 496 18.57 -36.95 -11.65
N PRO A 497 19.53 -36.90 -12.59
CA PRO A 497 20.12 -38.11 -13.16
C PRO A 497 21.05 -38.82 -12.16
N PRO A 498 21.18 -40.17 -12.22
CA PRO A 498 22.01 -40.93 -11.29
C PRO A 498 23.51 -40.81 -11.63
N PRO A 499 24.42 -40.93 -10.63
CA PRO A 499 25.87 -40.93 -10.84
C PRO A 499 26.37 -42.26 -11.43
N PRO A 500 27.51 -42.27 -12.15
CA PRO A 500 28.07 -43.48 -12.75
C PRO A 500 28.73 -44.42 -11.70
N PRO A 501 28.76 -45.75 -11.97
CA PRO A 501 29.27 -46.74 -11.02
C PRO A 501 30.82 -46.77 -10.92
N PRO A 502 31.38 -47.20 -9.78
CA PRO A 502 32.83 -47.22 -9.56
C PRO A 502 33.54 -48.34 -10.33
N LYS A 503 34.68 -48.03 -10.95
CA LYS A 503 35.52 -49.01 -11.67
C LYS A 503 36.40 -49.80 -10.69
N ASN A 504 36.05 -51.06 -10.43
CA ASN A 504 36.90 -51.98 -9.69
C ASN A 504 38.16 -52.37 -10.49
N LYS A 505 39.34 -52.29 -9.85
CA LYS A 505 40.59 -52.92 -10.32
C LYS A 505 40.68 -54.36 -9.79
N LYS A 506 41.50 -55.19 -10.46
CA LYS A 506 41.72 -56.66 -10.31
C LYS A 506 40.67 -57.50 -11.09
N GLY A 507 41.04 -58.43 -11.98
CA GLY A 507 42.36 -58.71 -12.56
C GLY A 507 42.45 -60.09 -13.25
N ARG A 508 43.46 -60.24 -14.12
CA ARG A 508 44.12 -61.50 -14.54
C ARG A 508 43.34 -62.51 -15.42
N ARG A 509 43.70 -62.49 -16.72
CA ARG A 509 43.97 -63.64 -17.62
C ARG A 509 43.38 -65.02 -17.26
N LYS A 510 42.59 -65.57 -18.16
CA LYS A 510 43.11 -66.56 -19.11
C LYS A 510 42.33 -66.52 -20.43
#